data_AF-E3MMQ3-F1
#
_entry.id   AF-E3MMQ3-F1
#
_cell.length_a   1.000
_cell.length_b   1.000
_cell.length_c   1.000
_cell.angle_alpha   90.00
_cell.angle_beta   90.00
_cell.angle_gamma   90.00
#
_symmetry.space_group_name_H-M   'P 1'
#
loop_
_entity.id
_entity.type
_entity.pdbx_description
1 polymer ?
#
loop_
_entity_poly.entity_id
_entity_poly.type
_entity_poly.pdbx_seq_one_letter_code
_entity_poly.pdbx_strand_id
1 'polypeptide(L)'
;MFQTISPTLNPCNDFYDYVCAKDTRSISNLTFTSMDQELEIQMPDDNTTIASNGTFIPLDKLVKLTRVMKWCTEIEVLFTGVFTVDYFGDLHSDNKMVHSARYTAVIARLEEINATMINIFYNALHANIEILKQMNLPVTERNEFLHWLFDTLKNNTLDEIQKSGISDSAKKSLKKGIEMSKIFFAFYDSNNITMFEKSKLVYETEYYRLRNLLSPGDLSNPNAGKILRLGAIDAAMEELARHITKYDIRFLFQAIVANPTNDAFQYLNNNHITVITRNDLHQPEKAVCREIIKSTTIFKIQMADTMFVTTHEIMHHLYPYGAFLIKSNTTNSAMQCARREVQFLGETDAVKPENGWFNAEIAHEDLVNILAMRVVMKMAASKSINNKQMKEALETIIGGLCKQSERKNQPIPHHHPLEISLNTAVRQYPLFSSLYGCRERDRMFAKSDEFCKPLGDNVKIEDYAVKSNAVNKDVGGFFKDLMITSKNFNFTYGV
;
A
#
# COMPACT_ATOMS: atom_id res chain seq x y z
N MET A 1 3.84 24.28 -37.85
CA MET A 1 5.07 23.47 -37.75
C MET A 1 5.86 24.01 -36.57
N PHE A 2 5.60 23.49 -35.36
CA PHE A 2 6.35 23.84 -34.15
C PHE A 2 7.20 22.62 -33.78
N GLN A 3 8.49 22.68 -34.10
CA GLN A 3 9.49 21.82 -33.49
C GLN A 3 9.71 22.34 -32.06
N THR A 4 9.02 21.76 -31.08
CA THR A 4 9.46 21.84 -29.69
C THR A 4 10.62 20.85 -29.53
N ILE A 5 11.84 21.39 -29.62
CA ILE A 5 13.04 20.68 -29.16
C ILE A 5 12.84 20.47 -27.67
N SER A 6 12.42 19.27 -27.24
CA SER A 6 12.38 18.93 -25.82
C SER A 6 13.82 19.03 -25.31
N PRO A 7 14.15 19.95 -24.40
CA PRO A 7 15.50 20.03 -23.87
C PRO A 7 15.80 18.67 -23.25
N THR A 8 16.91 18.04 -23.66
CA THR A 8 17.35 16.76 -23.10
C THR A 8 17.32 16.84 -21.58
N LEU A 9 16.38 16.14 -20.96
CA LEU A 9 16.22 16.12 -19.52
C LEU A 9 17.53 15.62 -18.88
N ASN A 10 17.99 16.32 -17.84
CA ASN A 10 19.24 16.01 -17.17
C ASN A 10 18.96 15.27 -15.85
N PRO A 11 19.46 14.04 -15.67
CA PRO A 11 19.25 13.27 -14.42
C PRO A 11 19.78 14.00 -13.18
N CYS A 12 20.78 14.87 -13.32
CA CYS A 12 21.35 15.63 -12.21
C CYS A 12 20.51 16.85 -11.80
N ASN A 13 19.51 17.23 -12.60
CA ASN A 13 18.55 18.29 -12.28
C ASN A 13 17.23 17.72 -11.75
N ASP A 14 16.68 16.73 -12.43
CA ASP A 14 15.45 16.04 -12.03
C ASP A 14 15.48 14.61 -12.55
N PHE A 15 15.67 13.63 -11.66
CA PHE A 15 15.81 12.25 -12.07
C PHE A 15 14.47 11.60 -12.39
N TYR A 16 13.43 11.94 -11.61
CA TYR A 16 12.06 11.49 -11.88
C TYR A 16 11.64 11.90 -13.30
N ASP A 17 11.73 13.18 -13.65
CA ASP A 17 11.34 13.64 -14.99
C ASP A 17 12.23 13.00 -16.08
N TYR A 18 13.54 12.88 -15.83
CA TYR A 18 14.47 12.22 -16.75
C TYR A 18 14.08 10.78 -17.08
N VAL A 19 13.59 10.02 -16.10
CA VAL A 19 13.15 8.63 -16.28
C VAL A 19 11.74 8.59 -16.86
N CYS A 20 10.80 9.32 -16.26
CA CYS A 20 9.38 9.25 -16.64
C CYS A 20 9.09 9.83 -18.02
N ALA A 21 9.90 10.75 -18.54
CA ALA A 21 9.79 11.20 -19.93
C ALA A 21 10.20 10.12 -20.96
N LYS A 22 10.97 9.10 -20.54
CA LYS A 22 11.26 7.92 -21.36
C LYS A 22 10.20 6.84 -21.19
N ASP A 23 9.39 6.94 -20.14
CA ASP A 23 8.33 6.00 -19.88
C ASP A 23 7.19 6.24 -20.88
N THR A 24 6.95 5.23 -21.70
CA THR A 24 5.91 5.27 -22.74
C THR A 24 4.68 4.44 -22.34
N ARG A 25 4.63 3.97 -21.09
CA ARG A 25 3.46 3.26 -20.57
C ARG A 25 2.25 4.18 -20.60
N SER A 26 1.14 3.65 -21.08
CA SER A 26 -0.20 4.14 -20.79
C SER A 26 -0.81 3.13 -19.83
N ILE A 27 -1.07 3.52 -18.58
CA ILE A 27 -1.81 2.68 -17.65
C ILE A 27 -3.28 2.93 -17.94
N SER A 28 -3.96 1.97 -18.55
CA SER A 28 -5.42 1.95 -18.64
C SER A 28 -5.94 1.95 -17.22
N ASN A 29 -6.69 2.99 -16.85
CA ASN A 29 -7.40 2.97 -15.58
C ASN A 29 -8.41 1.82 -15.62
N LEU A 30 -8.28 0.88 -14.68
CA LEU A 30 -9.34 -0.09 -14.42
C LEU A 30 -10.62 0.71 -14.16
N THR A 31 -11.67 0.39 -14.90
CA THR A 31 -12.95 1.08 -14.74
C THR A 31 -13.77 0.27 -13.76
N PHE A 32 -14.02 0.84 -12.60
CA PHE A 32 -14.86 0.25 -11.56
C PHE A 32 -15.73 1.33 -10.95
N THR A 33 -16.82 0.90 -10.33
CA THR A 33 -17.74 1.79 -9.64
C THR A 33 -16.99 2.56 -8.55
N SER A 34 -17.13 3.89 -8.56
CA SER A 34 -16.46 4.75 -7.57
C SER A 34 -16.81 4.35 -6.13
N MET A 35 -15.82 4.38 -5.25
CA MET A 35 -16.00 4.12 -3.83
C MET A 35 -16.94 5.11 -3.14
N ASP A 36 -17.10 6.31 -3.72
CA ASP A 36 -17.97 7.37 -3.19
C ASP A 36 -19.42 7.29 -3.72
N GLN A 37 -19.70 6.36 -4.65
CA GLN A 37 -21.03 6.20 -5.22
C GLN A 37 -21.99 5.58 -4.19
N GLU A 38 -23.18 6.14 -4.04
CA GLU A 38 -24.23 5.51 -3.23
C GLU A 38 -24.88 4.36 -4.00
N LEU A 39 -24.30 3.16 -3.90
CA LEU A 39 -24.91 1.97 -4.47
C LEU A 39 -26.13 1.53 -3.66
N GLU A 40 -27.23 1.30 -4.37
CA GLU A 40 -28.36 0.57 -3.82
C GLU A 40 -27.97 -0.90 -3.58
N ILE A 41 -28.36 -1.41 -2.41
CA ILE A 41 -28.17 -2.83 -2.08
C ILE A 41 -29.16 -3.60 -2.94
N GLN A 42 -28.67 -4.52 -3.75
CA GLN A 42 -29.52 -5.29 -4.65
C GLN A 42 -30.34 -6.30 -3.84
N MET A 43 -31.64 -6.39 -4.13
CA MET A 43 -32.47 -7.45 -3.59
C MET A 43 -32.03 -8.78 -4.23
N PRO A 44 -31.75 -9.83 -3.43
CA PRO A 44 -31.46 -11.15 -3.98
C PRO A 44 -32.61 -11.64 -4.88
N ASP A 45 -32.30 -12.47 -5.88
CA ASP A 45 -33.28 -13.04 -6.81
C ASP A 45 -34.52 -13.61 -6.10
N ASP A 46 -35.70 -13.54 -6.74
CA ASP A 46 -37.01 -13.92 -6.19
C ASP A 46 -37.08 -15.34 -5.59
N ASN A 47 -36.16 -16.24 -5.97
CA ASN A 47 -36.04 -17.59 -5.42
C ASN A 47 -35.33 -17.64 -4.05
N THR A 48 -34.70 -16.55 -3.62
CA THR A 48 -34.02 -16.46 -2.33
C THR A 48 -35.05 -16.25 -1.23
N THR A 49 -35.27 -17.28 -0.40
CA THR A 49 -36.22 -17.17 0.71
C THR A 49 -35.64 -16.27 1.81
N ILE A 50 -36.07 -15.01 1.85
CA ILE A 50 -35.75 -14.10 2.95
C ILE A 50 -36.72 -14.41 4.10
N ALA A 51 -36.27 -15.24 5.05
CA ALA A 51 -37.09 -15.66 6.17
C ALA A 51 -37.60 -14.44 6.96
N SER A 52 -38.92 -14.29 7.05
CA SER A 52 -39.60 -13.46 8.05
C SER A 52 -40.48 -14.38 8.88
N ASN A 53 -40.25 -14.41 10.20
CA ASN A 53 -41.06 -15.16 11.14
C ASN A 53 -42.34 -14.40 11.55
N GLY A 54 -42.67 -13.30 10.87
CA GLY A 54 -43.81 -12.44 11.18
C GLY A 54 -43.70 -11.67 12.49
N THR A 55 -42.54 -11.72 13.16
CA THR A 55 -42.31 -11.08 14.47
C THR A 55 -41.27 -9.98 14.33
N PHE A 56 -41.63 -8.75 14.74
CA PHE A 56 -40.69 -7.63 14.77
C PHE A 56 -39.75 -7.70 15.97
N ILE A 57 -38.49 -7.31 15.76
CA ILE A 57 -37.42 -7.22 16.75
C ILE A 57 -37.07 -5.73 16.94
N PRO A 58 -36.99 -5.22 18.18
CA PRO A 58 -36.53 -3.86 18.44
C PRO A 58 -35.13 -3.60 17.87
N LEU A 59 -34.89 -2.38 17.36
CA LEU A 59 -33.65 -2.01 16.68
C LEU A 59 -32.39 -2.25 17.53
N ASP A 60 -32.45 -1.98 18.84
CA ASP A 60 -31.33 -2.16 19.78
C ASP A 60 -30.98 -3.63 20.05
N LYS A 61 -31.84 -4.57 19.63
CA LYS A 61 -31.66 -6.02 19.77
C LYS A 61 -31.49 -6.73 18.42
N LEU A 62 -31.58 -6.01 17.32
CA LEU A 62 -31.52 -6.57 15.96
C LEU A 62 -30.16 -7.22 15.67
N VAL A 63 -29.09 -6.56 16.11
CA VAL A 63 -27.70 -7.01 15.96
C VAL A 63 -26.93 -6.76 17.27
N LYS A 64 -25.85 -7.51 17.50
CA LYS A 64 -25.01 -7.29 18.68
C LYS A 64 -24.33 -5.93 18.59
N LEU A 65 -24.56 -5.05 19.57
CA LEU A 65 -23.98 -3.70 19.62
C LEU A 65 -22.45 -3.67 19.56
N THR A 66 -21.78 -4.71 20.08
CA THR A 66 -20.31 -4.85 19.97
C THR A 66 -19.84 -5.08 18.54
N ARG A 67 -20.64 -5.76 17.70
CA ARG A 67 -20.35 -5.95 16.27
C ARG A 67 -20.56 -4.65 15.49
N VAL A 68 -21.62 -3.89 15.83
CA VAL A 68 -21.88 -2.57 15.27
C VAL A 68 -20.70 -1.63 15.54
N MET A 69 -20.27 -1.51 16.80
CA MET A 69 -19.13 -0.67 17.14
C MET A 69 -17.83 -1.14 16.50
N LYS A 70 -17.59 -2.46 16.40
CA LYS A 70 -16.42 -2.98 15.71
C LYS A 70 -16.32 -2.43 14.29
N TRP A 71 -17.37 -2.61 13.48
CA TRP A 71 -17.32 -2.19 12.07
C TRP A 71 -17.34 -0.67 11.91
N CYS A 72 -18.06 0.02 12.78
CA CYS A 72 -18.02 1.48 12.93
C CYS A 72 -16.57 1.98 13.13
N THR A 73 -15.85 1.42 14.09
CA THR A 73 -14.44 1.76 14.34
C THR A 73 -13.52 1.36 13.19
N GLU A 74 -13.68 0.17 12.59
CA GLU A 74 -12.83 -0.20 11.44
C GLU A 74 -13.03 0.75 10.25
N ILE A 75 -14.26 1.23 10.03
CA ILE A 75 -14.55 2.26 9.02
C ILE A 75 -13.80 3.55 9.36
N GLU A 76 -13.84 4.00 10.61
CA GLU A 76 -13.16 5.23 11.04
C GLU A 76 -11.64 5.13 10.99
N VAL A 77 -11.08 3.95 11.26
CA VAL A 77 -9.64 3.67 11.13
C VAL A 77 -9.17 3.94 9.70
N LEU A 78 -9.99 3.64 8.68
CA LEU A 78 -9.64 3.94 7.28
C LEU A 78 -9.40 5.44 7.03
N PHE A 79 -10.12 6.30 7.76
CA PHE A 79 -10.06 7.76 7.57
C PHE A 79 -9.12 8.46 8.56
N THR A 80 -8.92 7.88 9.74
CA THR A 80 -8.19 8.52 10.84
C THR A 80 -6.84 7.88 11.13
N GLY A 81 -6.62 6.62 10.73
CA GLY A 81 -5.46 5.83 11.11
C GLY A 81 -5.39 5.46 12.60
N VAL A 82 -6.41 5.81 13.41
CA VAL A 82 -6.42 5.60 14.86
C VAL A 82 -7.28 4.39 15.21
N PHE A 83 -6.68 3.44 15.92
CA PHE A 83 -7.34 2.19 16.30
C PHE A 83 -7.72 2.12 17.78
N THR A 84 -8.91 1.57 18.05
CA THR A 84 -9.35 1.18 19.39
C THR A 84 -9.94 -0.23 19.40
N VAL A 85 -9.49 -1.07 20.33
CA VAL A 85 -10.07 -2.41 20.57
C VAL A 85 -11.16 -2.41 21.63
N ASP A 86 -11.18 -1.38 22.49
CA ASP A 86 -12.09 -1.29 23.62
C ASP A 86 -13.23 -0.33 23.32
N TYR A 87 -14.20 -0.82 22.55
CA TYR A 87 -15.32 -0.04 22.05
C TYR A 87 -16.18 0.62 23.14
N PHE A 88 -16.15 0.05 24.34
CA PHE A 88 -17.02 0.44 25.44
C PHE A 88 -16.28 0.62 26.77
N GLY A 89 -14.94 0.51 26.80
CA GLY A 89 -14.17 0.55 28.05
C GLY A 89 -14.27 -0.74 28.89
N ASP A 90 -14.77 -1.83 28.30
CA ASP A 90 -15.13 -3.08 28.98
C ASP A 90 -13.95 -4.06 29.08
N LEU A 91 -12.90 -3.92 28.27
CA LEU A 91 -11.78 -4.87 28.25
C LEU A 91 -10.93 -4.80 29.52
N HIS A 92 -10.94 -3.64 30.20
CA HIS A 92 -10.13 -3.37 31.40
C HIS A 92 -10.96 -2.94 32.61
N SER A 93 -12.30 -3.03 32.54
CA SER A 93 -13.22 -2.61 33.59
C SER A 93 -13.96 -3.80 34.22
N ASP A 94 -13.97 -3.86 35.55
CA ASP A 94 -14.82 -4.78 36.32
C ASP A 94 -16.32 -4.37 36.25
N ASN A 95 -16.60 -3.11 35.89
CA ASN A 95 -17.94 -2.57 35.69
C ASN A 95 -18.24 -2.44 34.20
N LYS A 96 -18.81 -3.49 33.63
CA LYS A 96 -19.19 -3.51 32.21
C LYS A 96 -20.38 -2.59 31.94
N MET A 97 -20.34 -1.89 30.82
CA MET A 97 -21.42 -1.01 30.41
C MET A 97 -22.72 -1.78 30.15
N VAL A 98 -23.83 -1.32 30.73
CA VAL A 98 -25.16 -1.91 30.55
C VAL A 98 -25.68 -1.70 29.13
N HIS A 99 -26.59 -2.56 28.66
CA HIS A 99 -27.09 -2.56 27.28
C HIS A 99 -27.67 -1.22 26.83
N SER A 100 -28.47 -0.55 27.67
CA SER A 100 -29.06 0.75 27.35
C SER A 100 -27.99 1.82 27.12
N ALA A 101 -26.96 1.87 27.96
CA ALA A 101 -25.84 2.80 27.81
C ALA A 101 -25.01 2.49 26.55
N ARG A 102 -24.80 1.20 26.23
CA ARG A 102 -24.18 0.78 24.96
C ARG A 102 -24.97 1.25 23.76
N TYR A 103 -26.30 1.12 23.80
CA TYR A 103 -27.15 1.56 22.71
C TYR A 103 -27.05 3.07 22.51
N THR A 104 -27.11 3.86 23.59
CA THR A 104 -26.90 5.31 23.53
C THR A 104 -25.53 5.68 22.91
N ALA A 105 -24.45 5.00 23.33
CA ALA A 105 -23.12 5.25 22.79
C ALA A 105 -23.02 4.90 21.29
N VAL A 106 -23.63 3.77 20.87
CA VAL A 106 -23.71 3.38 19.46
C VAL A 106 -24.44 4.43 18.64
N ILE A 107 -25.61 4.88 19.10
CA ILE A 107 -26.42 5.87 18.38
C ILE A 107 -25.66 7.19 18.24
N ALA A 108 -25.06 7.69 19.32
CA ALA A 108 -24.26 8.91 19.27
C ALA A 108 -23.11 8.80 18.25
N ARG A 109 -22.42 7.66 18.20
CA ARG A 109 -21.34 7.47 17.22
C ARG A 109 -21.87 7.35 15.79
N LEU A 110 -22.98 6.66 15.59
CA LEU A 110 -23.60 6.53 14.26
C LEU A 110 -24.09 7.87 13.72
N GLU A 111 -24.46 8.84 14.55
CA GLU A 111 -24.80 10.20 14.13
C GLU A 111 -23.62 10.95 13.50
N GLU A 112 -22.39 10.63 13.90
CA GLU A 112 -21.16 11.26 13.39
C GLU A 112 -20.68 10.65 12.06
N ILE A 113 -21.11 9.43 11.72
CA ILE A 113 -20.73 8.74 10.47
C ILE A 113 -21.77 9.03 9.38
N ASN A 114 -21.31 9.49 8.22
CA ASN A 114 -22.18 9.74 7.07
C ASN A 114 -22.54 8.46 6.28
N ALA A 115 -23.49 8.55 5.35
CA ALA A 115 -23.98 7.41 4.57
C ALA A 115 -22.89 6.80 3.66
N THR A 116 -22.05 7.64 3.05
CA THR A 116 -20.93 7.20 2.19
C THR A 116 -19.96 6.30 2.94
N MET A 117 -19.55 6.69 4.15
CA MET A 117 -18.66 5.90 5.00
C MET A 117 -19.26 4.53 5.35
N ILE A 118 -20.57 4.46 5.62
CA ILE A 118 -21.26 3.19 5.93
C ILE A 118 -21.38 2.30 4.69
N ASN A 119 -21.44 2.87 3.48
CA ASN A 119 -21.55 2.13 2.22
C ASN A 119 -20.20 1.57 1.72
N ILE A 120 -19.08 2.06 2.27
CA ILE A 120 -17.72 1.79 1.78
C ILE A 120 -17.45 0.29 1.55
N PHE A 121 -17.91 -0.58 2.44
CA PHE A 121 -17.65 -2.02 2.31
C PHE A 121 -18.42 -2.69 1.18
N TYR A 122 -19.69 -2.32 0.99
CA TYR A 122 -20.49 -2.88 -0.10
C TYR A 122 -19.95 -2.40 -1.46
N ASN A 123 -19.56 -1.12 -1.54
CA ASN A 123 -18.89 -0.56 -2.70
C ASN A 123 -17.56 -1.27 -2.96
N ALA A 124 -16.77 -1.54 -1.92
CA ALA A 124 -15.53 -2.29 -2.03
C ALA A 124 -15.75 -3.70 -2.57
N LEU A 125 -16.72 -4.45 -2.04
CA LEU A 125 -17.05 -5.78 -2.54
C LEU A 125 -17.42 -5.74 -4.02
N HIS A 126 -18.26 -4.78 -4.42
CA HIS A 126 -18.65 -4.60 -5.81
C HIS A 126 -17.44 -4.29 -6.71
N ALA A 127 -16.63 -3.29 -6.34
CA ALA A 127 -15.45 -2.90 -7.10
C ALA A 127 -14.39 -4.01 -7.18
N ASN A 128 -14.15 -4.76 -6.09
CA ASN A 128 -13.24 -5.90 -6.13
C ASN A 128 -13.72 -6.97 -7.12
N ILE A 129 -15.03 -7.24 -7.21
CA ILE A 129 -15.60 -8.18 -8.21
C ILE A 129 -15.38 -7.66 -9.63
N GLU A 130 -15.66 -6.37 -9.89
CA GLU A 130 -15.45 -5.76 -11.21
C GLU A 130 -13.98 -5.79 -11.64
N ILE A 131 -13.07 -5.48 -10.71
CA ILE A 131 -11.63 -5.50 -10.95
C ILE A 131 -11.16 -6.92 -11.22
N LEU A 132 -11.51 -7.90 -10.38
CA LEU A 132 -11.09 -9.29 -10.57
C LEU A 132 -11.63 -9.87 -11.89
N LYS A 133 -12.86 -9.51 -12.30
CA LYS A 133 -13.44 -9.88 -13.61
C LYS A 133 -12.65 -9.31 -14.77
N GLN A 134 -12.24 -8.03 -14.68
CA GLN A 134 -11.36 -7.42 -15.68
C GLN A 134 -10.01 -8.13 -15.70
N MET A 135 -9.44 -8.41 -14.52
CA MET A 135 -8.14 -9.06 -14.34
C MET A 135 -8.06 -10.49 -14.86
N ASN A 136 -9.15 -11.26 -14.77
CA ASN A 136 -9.24 -12.61 -15.34
C ASN A 136 -7.98 -13.48 -15.07
N LEU A 137 -7.47 -13.41 -13.85
CA LEU A 137 -6.26 -14.12 -13.44
C LEU A 137 -6.56 -15.59 -13.09
N PRO A 138 -5.57 -16.49 -13.19
CA PRO A 138 -5.67 -17.82 -12.61
C PRO A 138 -5.97 -17.73 -11.11
N VAL A 139 -6.87 -18.60 -10.63
CA VAL A 139 -7.27 -18.61 -9.23
C VAL A 139 -6.13 -19.13 -8.35
N THR A 140 -5.75 -18.35 -7.35
CA THR A 140 -4.70 -18.66 -6.37
C THR A 140 -5.11 -18.23 -4.97
N GLU A 141 -4.91 -19.12 -3.99
CA GLU A 141 -5.07 -18.76 -2.57
C GLU A 141 -3.90 -17.90 -2.06
N ARG A 142 -2.70 -18.17 -2.57
CA ARG A 142 -1.44 -17.50 -2.25
C ARG A 142 -0.56 -17.45 -3.50
N ASN A 143 -0.03 -16.28 -3.82
CA ASN A 143 0.94 -16.14 -4.90
C ASN A 143 2.36 -16.47 -4.41
N GLU A 144 2.89 -17.63 -4.79
CA GLU A 144 4.19 -18.10 -4.28
C GLU A 144 5.37 -17.19 -4.65
N PHE A 145 5.38 -16.59 -5.84
CA PHE A 145 6.45 -15.69 -6.26
C PHE A 145 6.45 -14.39 -5.44
N LEU A 146 5.31 -13.73 -5.31
CA LEU A 146 5.22 -12.46 -4.59
C LEU A 146 5.53 -12.64 -3.10
N HIS A 147 5.09 -13.76 -2.50
CA HIS A 147 5.45 -14.09 -1.12
C HIS A 147 6.93 -14.46 -0.96
N TRP A 148 7.54 -15.16 -1.92
CA TRP A 148 9.00 -15.36 -1.93
C TRP A 148 9.77 -14.03 -2.04
N LEU A 149 9.28 -13.10 -2.86
CA LEU A 149 9.86 -11.76 -2.99
C LEU A 149 9.75 -11.00 -1.67
N PHE A 150 8.58 -11.02 -1.01
CA PHE A 150 8.39 -10.43 0.30
C PHE A 150 9.36 -10.98 1.35
N ASP A 151 9.50 -12.30 1.44
CA ASP A 151 10.45 -12.92 2.37
C ASP A 151 11.90 -12.52 2.07
N THR A 152 12.25 -12.39 0.78
CA THR A 152 13.56 -11.90 0.37
C THR A 152 13.80 -10.45 0.80
N LEU A 153 12.84 -9.55 0.60
CA LEU A 153 12.93 -8.13 1.01
C LEU A 153 12.99 -7.99 2.54
N LYS A 154 12.19 -8.79 3.24
CA LYS A 154 12.19 -8.87 4.70
C LYS A 154 13.56 -9.29 5.23
N ASN A 155 14.15 -10.35 4.69
CA ASN A 155 15.47 -10.84 5.12
C ASN A 155 16.57 -9.81 4.85
N ASN A 156 16.54 -9.12 3.71
CA ASN A 156 17.50 -8.03 3.43
C ASN A 156 17.36 -6.87 4.43
N THR A 157 16.13 -6.53 4.81
CA THR A 157 15.88 -5.49 5.83
C THR A 157 16.41 -5.90 7.20
N LEU A 158 16.18 -7.15 7.61
CA LEU A 158 16.70 -7.71 8.87
C LEU A 158 18.23 -7.71 8.89
N ASP A 159 18.87 -8.02 7.77
CA ASP A 159 20.32 -7.96 7.61
C ASP A 159 20.88 -6.55 7.83
N GLU A 160 20.20 -5.52 7.31
CA GLU A 160 20.57 -4.11 7.52
C GLU A 160 20.47 -3.71 9.00
N ILE A 161 19.39 -4.11 9.66
CA ILE A 161 19.21 -3.89 11.11
C ILE A 161 20.31 -4.60 11.91
N GLN A 162 20.62 -5.85 11.56
CA GLN A 162 21.62 -6.64 12.28
C GLN A 162 23.02 -6.04 12.18
N LYS A 163 23.40 -5.52 11.00
CA LYS A 163 24.69 -4.89 10.72
C LYS A 163 24.82 -3.47 11.27
N SER A 164 23.72 -2.85 11.69
CA SER A 164 23.71 -1.48 12.20
C SER A 164 24.32 -1.33 13.61
N GLY A 165 24.64 -0.09 13.99
CA GLY A 165 25.17 0.31 15.30
C GLY A 165 24.12 0.57 16.38
N ILE A 166 22.84 0.30 16.13
CA ILE A 166 21.78 0.40 17.16
C ILE A 166 21.97 -0.69 18.23
N SER A 167 21.34 -0.50 19.40
CA SER A 167 21.47 -1.45 20.52
C SER A 167 20.93 -2.85 20.20
N ASP A 168 21.51 -3.90 20.78
CA ASP A 168 21.04 -5.28 20.58
C ASP A 168 19.58 -5.50 21.02
N SER A 169 19.15 -4.79 22.07
CA SER A 169 17.75 -4.79 22.52
C SER A 169 16.81 -4.24 21.43
N ALA A 170 17.19 -3.12 20.80
CA ALA A 170 16.45 -2.54 19.68
C ALA A 170 16.42 -3.50 18.48
N LYS A 171 17.57 -4.08 18.11
CA LYS A 171 17.67 -5.08 17.03
C LYS A 171 16.71 -6.25 17.25
N LYS A 172 16.71 -6.82 18.46
CA LYS A 172 15.84 -7.96 18.82
C LYS A 172 14.36 -7.60 18.72
N SER A 173 13.97 -6.43 19.20
CA SER A 173 12.57 -5.97 19.17
C SER A 173 12.08 -5.67 17.76
N LEU A 174 12.87 -4.95 16.96
CA LEU A 174 12.58 -4.65 15.56
C LEU A 174 12.50 -5.94 14.72
N LYS A 175 13.48 -6.84 14.92
CA LYS A 175 13.50 -8.16 14.26
C LYS A 175 12.21 -8.93 14.50
N LYS A 176 11.75 -9.01 15.76
CA LYS A 176 10.51 -9.70 16.11
C LYS A 176 9.31 -9.11 15.38
N GLY A 177 9.19 -7.78 15.32
CA GLY A 177 8.09 -7.11 14.63
C GLY A 177 8.06 -7.44 13.14
N ILE A 178 9.22 -7.34 12.47
CA ILE A 178 9.36 -7.63 11.05
C ILE A 178 9.14 -9.13 10.75
N GLU A 179 9.68 -10.05 11.53
CA GLU A 179 9.50 -11.50 11.34
C GLU A 179 8.04 -11.93 11.49
N MET A 180 7.28 -11.27 12.37
CA MET A 180 5.85 -11.53 12.57
C MET A 180 4.97 -10.92 11.48
N SER A 181 5.49 -9.99 10.67
CA SER A 181 4.70 -9.33 9.64
C SER A 181 4.24 -10.32 8.56
N LYS A 182 2.99 -10.14 8.11
CA LYS A 182 2.40 -10.87 6.99
C LYS A 182 2.02 -9.90 5.89
N ILE A 183 2.09 -10.34 4.64
CA ILE A 183 1.66 -9.54 3.50
C ILE A 183 0.44 -10.17 2.84
N PHE A 184 -0.48 -9.37 2.33
CA PHE A 184 -1.56 -9.75 1.43
C PHE A 184 -1.37 -9.00 0.10
N PHE A 185 -1.17 -9.72 -1.00
CA PHE A 185 -1.08 -9.12 -2.32
C PHE A 185 -2.46 -9.05 -2.94
N ALA A 186 -3.05 -7.86 -2.96
CA ALA A 186 -4.42 -7.67 -3.46
C ALA A 186 -4.56 -8.21 -4.88
N PHE A 187 -5.67 -8.89 -5.15
CA PHE A 187 -6.02 -9.53 -6.42
C PHE A 187 -5.12 -10.70 -6.87
N TYR A 188 -4.00 -10.98 -6.19
CA TYR A 188 -3.13 -12.12 -6.43
C TYR A 188 -3.23 -13.20 -5.35
N ASP A 189 -3.54 -12.79 -4.12
CA ASP A 189 -3.88 -13.70 -3.04
C ASP A 189 -5.40 -13.82 -2.93
N SER A 190 -5.88 -15.06 -2.74
CA SER A 190 -7.30 -15.37 -2.53
C SER A 190 -8.23 -14.72 -3.58
N ASN A 191 -7.84 -14.76 -4.84
CA ASN A 191 -8.45 -13.98 -5.93
C ASN A 191 -9.67 -14.67 -6.60
N ASN A 192 -10.26 -15.68 -5.96
CA ASN A 192 -11.42 -16.38 -6.49
C ASN A 192 -12.66 -15.47 -6.52
N ILE A 193 -13.06 -15.03 -7.72
CA ILE A 193 -14.22 -14.14 -7.92
C ILE A 193 -15.49 -14.70 -7.29
N THR A 194 -15.73 -16.01 -7.41
CA THR A 194 -16.95 -16.65 -6.90
C THR A 194 -17.07 -16.51 -5.38
N MET A 195 -15.95 -16.46 -4.66
CA MET A 195 -15.96 -16.18 -3.22
C MET A 195 -16.45 -14.76 -2.93
N PHE A 196 -15.95 -13.75 -3.64
CA PHE A 196 -16.41 -12.37 -3.48
C PHE A 196 -17.88 -12.20 -3.88
N GLU A 197 -18.32 -12.81 -4.97
CA GLU A 197 -19.72 -12.80 -5.42
C GLU A 197 -20.64 -13.44 -4.36
N LYS A 198 -20.23 -14.57 -3.78
CA LYS A 198 -20.96 -15.22 -2.70
C LYS A 198 -21.03 -14.33 -1.45
N SER A 199 -19.94 -13.70 -1.06
CA SER A 199 -19.91 -12.80 0.10
C SER A 199 -20.75 -11.54 -0.11
N LYS A 200 -20.80 -10.99 -1.34
CA LYS A 200 -21.73 -9.93 -1.72
C LYS A 200 -23.19 -10.39 -1.60
N LEU A 201 -23.51 -11.58 -2.10
CA LEU A 201 -24.86 -12.14 -1.95
C LEU A 201 -25.25 -12.37 -0.47
N VAL A 202 -24.31 -12.81 0.36
CA VAL A 202 -24.51 -12.94 1.82
C VAL A 202 -24.79 -11.58 2.45
N TYR A 203 -24.05 -10.54 2.07
CA TYR A 203 -24.30 -9.16 2.51
C TYR A 203 -25.74 -8.73 2.16
N GLU A 204 -26.12 -8.87 0.89
CA GLU A 204 -27.44 -8.48 0.37
C GLU A 204 -28.56 -9.24 1.09
N THR A 205 -28.43 -10.56 1.21
CA THR A 205 -29.41 -11.41 1.88
C THR A 205 -29.56 -11.04 3.35
N GLU A 206 -28.46 -10.81 4.06
CA GLU A 206 -28.49 -10.43 5.48
C GLU A 206 -29.11 -9.05 5.67
N TYR A 207 -28.77 -8.08 4.82
CA TYR A 207 -29.36 -6.74 4.88
C TYR A 207 -30.88 -6.78 4.80
N TYR A 208 -31.44 -7.49 3.81
CA TYR A 208 -32.89 -7.61 3.67
C TYR A 208 -33.54 -8.49 4.75
N ARG A 209 -32.86 -9.54 5.22
CA ARG A 209 -33.32 -10.34 6.37
C ARG A 209 -33.48 -9.46 7.61
N LEU A 210 -32.45 -8.67 7.94
CA LEU A 210 -32.48 -7.75 9.08
C LEU A 210 -33.56 -6.67 8.90
N ARG A 211 -33.71 -6.12 7.70
CA ARG A 211 -34.75 -5.14 7.38
C ARG A 211 -36.16 -5.70 7.60
N ASN A 212 -36.41 -6.95 7.22
CA ASN A 212 -37.71 -7.62 7.37
C ASN A 212 -38.06 -7.99 8.82
N LEU A 213 -37.10 -7.88 9.75
CA LEU A 213 -37.32 -8.07 11.18
C LEU A 213 -37.64 -6.76 11.91
N LEU A 214 -37.58 -5.60 11.25
CA LEU A 214 -37.89 -4.31 11.85
C LEU A 214 -39.34 -3.91 11.59
N SER A 215 -39.95 -3.23 12.56
CA SER A 215 -41.26 -2.61 12.36
C SER A 215 -41.15 -1.39 11.41
N PRO A 216 -42.25 -0.95 10.76
CA PRO A 216 -42.23 0.29 9.99
C PRO A 216 -41.79 1.52 10.79
N GLY A 217 -42.08 1.54 12.10
CA GLY A 217 -41.63 2.60 13.01
C GLY A 217 -40.11 2.58 13.20
N ASP A 218 -39.51 1.41 13.43
CA ASP A 218 -38.06 1.28 13.54
C ASP A 218 -37.34 1.62 12.24
N LEU A 219 -37.93 1.27 11.09
CA LEU A 219 -37.38 1.62 9.77
C LEU A 219 -37.37 3.13 9.49
N SER A 220 -38.21 3.91 10.18
CA SER A 220 -38.19 5.37 10.09
C SER A 220 -37.04 6.02 10.89
N ASN A 221 -36.34 5.25 11.73
CA ASN A 221 -35.18 5.75 12.48
C ASN A 221 -34.01 6.02 11.52
N PRO A 222 -33.39 7.22 11.55
CA PRO A 222 -32.29 7.58 10.65
C PRO A 222 -31.05 6.67 10.79
N ASN A 223 -30.86 6.02 11.94
CA ASN A 223 -29.75 5.10 12.19
C ASN A 223 -30.08 3.63 11.85
N ALA A 224 -31.34 3.29 11.55
CA ALA A 224 -31.72 1.93 11.21
C ALA A 224 -30.93 1.42 10.00
N GLY A 225 -30.88 2.21 8.92
CA GLY A 225 -30.10 1.85 7.72
C GLY A 225 -28.61 1.60 8.01
N LYS A 226 -28.01 2.37 8.92
CA LYS A 226 -26.61 2.19 9.32
C LYS A 226 -26.41 0.88 10.09
N ILE A 227 -27.28 0.60 11.05
CA ILE A 227 -27.23 -0.66 11.84
C ILE A 227 -27.43 -1.89 10.93
N LEU A 228 -28.37 -1.82 9.98
CA LEU A 228 -28.61 -2.88 9.00
C LEU A 228 -27.36 -3.17 8.16
N ARG A 229 -26.73 -2.12 7.62
CA ARG A 229 -25.51 -2.23 6.81
C ARG A 229 -24.33 -2.80 7.61
N LEU A 230 -24.09 -2.30 8.82
CA LEU A 230 -23.03 -2.82 9.69
C LEU A 230 -23.28 -4.28 10.11
N GLY A 231 -24.55 -4.67 10.30
CA GLY A 231 -24.94 -6.06 10.51
C GLY A 231 -24.61 -6.95 9.31
N ALA A 232 -24.91 -6.48 8.10
CA ALA A 232 -24.60 -7.18 6.85
C ALA A 232 -23.09 -7.33 6.58
N ILE A 233 -22.27 -6.34 6.97
CA ILE A 233 -20.79 -6.46 6.92
C ILE A 233 -20.34 -7.69 7.71
N ASP A 234 -20.88 -7.88 8.91
CA ASP A 234 -20.48 -8.97 9.80
C ASP A 234 -20.70 -10.34 9.16
N ALA A 235 -21.87 -10.58 8.57
CA ALA A 235 -22.18 -11.82 7.88
C ALA A 235 -21.29 -12.06 6.65
N ALA A 236 -21.08 -11.02 5.82
CA ALA A 236 -20.25 -11.11 4.62
C ALA A 236 -18.77 -11.37 4.96
N MET A 237 -18.26 -10.72 6.01
CA MET A 237 -16.90 -10.92 6.49
C MET A 237 -16.70 -12.28 7.17
N GLU A 238 -17.71 -12.81 7.87
CA GLU A 238 -17.70 -14.20 8.35
C GLU A 238 -17.61 -15.19 7.17
N GLU A 239 -18.30 -14.94 6.06
CA GLU A 239 -18.18 -15.77 4.85
C GLU A 239 -16.79 -15.65 4.21
N LEU A 240 -16.26 -14.44 4.02
CA LEU A 240 -14.90 -14.23 3.48
C LEU A 240 -13.83 -14.91 4.33
N ALA A 241 -13.90 -14.77 5.65
CA ALA A 241 -12.91 -15.30 6.58
C ALA A 241 -12.88 -16.84 6.62
N ARG A 242 -13.95 -17.53 6.18
CA ARG A 242 -13.93 -19.00 6.01
C ARG A 242 -13.01 -19.45 4.88
N HIS A 243 -12.85 -18.61 3.86
CA HIS A 243 -12.02 -18.89 2.69
C HIS A 243 -10.61 -18.28 2.83
N ILE A 244 -10.49 -17.13 3.51
CA ILE A 244 -9.21 -16.43 3.74
C ILE A 244 -8.80 -16.54 5.22
N THR A 245 -8.32 -17.72 5.61
CA THR A 245 -8.12 -18.08 7.03
C THR A 245 -6.81 -17.58 7.64
N LYS A 246 -5.87 -17.08 6.83
CA LYS A 246 -4.51 -16.75 7.26
C LYS A 246 -4.39 -15.40 7.99
N TYR A 247 -5.40 -14.54 7.85
CA TYR A 247 -5.40 -13.19 8.39
C TYR A 247 -6.57 -12.99 9.35
N ASP A 248 -6.42 -12.04 10.27
CA ASP A 248 -7.52 -11.64 11.11
C ASP A 248 -8.59 -10.89 10.31
N ILE A 249 -9.84 -10.99 10.76
CA ILE A 249 -10.99 -10.46 10.05
C ILE A 249 -10.98 -8.92 9.93
N ARG A 250 -10.30 -8.20 10.83
CA ARG A 250 -10.26 -6.73 10.80
C ARG A 250 -9.27 -6.27 9.74
N PHE A 251 -8.07 -6.86 9.71
CA PHE A 251 -7.14 -6.65 8.61
C PHE A 251 -7.77 -6.97 7.27
N LEU A 252 -8.45 -8.13 7.15
CA LEU A 252 -9.05 -8.53 5.89
C LEU A 252 -10.12 -7.54 5.41
N PHE A 253 -10.91 -6.99 6.34
CA PHE A 253 -11.87 -5.92 6.02
C PHE A 253 -11.16 -4.69 5.45
N GLN A 254 -10.13 -4.19 6.14
CA GLN A 254 -9.33 -3.04 5.69
C GLN A 254 -8.71 -3.30 4.31
N ALA A 255 -8.21 -4.52 4.09
CA ALA A 255 -7.62 -4.93 2.82
C ALA A 255 -8.62 -4.84 1.68
N ILE A 256 -9.78 -5.48 1.85
CA ILE A 256 -10.83 -5.48 0.83
C ILE A 256 -11.29 -4.05 0.51
N VAL A 257 -11.43 -3.19 1.53
CA VAL A 257 -11.85 -1.81 1.34
C VAL A 257 -10.80 -0.96 0.63
N ALA A 258 -9.51 -1.14 0.94
CA ALA A 258 -8.44 -0.35 0.34
C ALA A 258 -8.06 -0.79 -1.08
N ASN A 259 -8.27 -2.06 -1.44
CA ASN A 259 -7.91 -2.64 -2.74
C ASN A 259 -8.31 -1.79 -3.96
N PRO A 260 -9.51 -1.16 -4.03
CA PRO A 260 -9.94 -0.39 -5.19
C PRO A 260 -9.38 1.03 -5.25
N THR A 261 -8.81 1.60 -4.18
CA THR A 261 -8.37 3.02 -4.17
C THR A 261 -6.91 3.27 -3.81
N ASN A 262 -6.23 2.29 -3.21
CA ASN A 262 -4.87 2.49 -2.71
C ASN A 262 -3.83 1.71 -3.53
N ASP A 263 -2.56 2.09 -3.39
CA ASP A 263 -1.38 1.40 -3.95
C ASP A 263 -0.80 0.40 -2.92
N ALA A 264 -0.88 0.73 -1.63
CA ALA A 264 -0.61 -0.15 -0.50
C ALA A 264 -1.20 0.45 0.79
N PHE A 265 -1.21 -0.33 1.87
CA PHE A 265 -1.34 0.19 3.23
C PHE A 265 -0.81 -0.81 4.25
N GLN A 266 -0.48 -0.31 5.44
CA GLN A 266 -0.12 -1.13 6.60
C GLN A 266 -1.22 -1.13 7.66
N TYR A 267 -1.54 -2.32 8.18
CA TYR A 267 -2.42 -2.49 9.32
C TYR A 267 -1.62 -2.72 10.60
N LEU A 268 -1.59 -1.68 11.42
CA LEU A 268 -0.64 -1.50 12.52
C LEU A 268 -0.83 -2.45 13.69
N ASN A 269 -2.03 -2.99 13.88
CA ASN A 269 -2.33 -3.78 15.07
C ASN A 269 -1.74 -5.19 15.02
N ASN A 270 -1.64 -5.77 13.82
CA ASN A 270 -1.13 -7.12 13.62
C ASN A 270 0.12 -7.12 12.73
N ASN A 271 0.70 -5.95 12.45
CA ASN A 271 1.84 -5.78 11.54
C ASN A 271 1.58 -6.43 10.17
N HIS A 272 0.35 -6.34 9.67
CA HIS A 272 0.01 -6.89 8.37
C HIS A 272 0.15 -5.80 7.31
N ILE A 273 0.67 -6.15 6.14
CA ILE A 273 0.87 -5.27 5.00
C ILE A 273 -0.09 -5.71 3.89
N THR A 274 -0.72 -4.77 3.21
CA THR A 274 -1.36 -5.03 1.92
C THR A 274 -0.64 -4.24 0.85
N VAL A 275 -0.24 -4.93 -0.22
CA VAL A 275 0.31 -4.28 -1.42
C VAL A 275 -0.65 -4.52 -2.57
N ILE A 276 -1.00 -3.45 -3.27
CA ILE A 276 -2.03 -3.44 -4.31
C ILE A 276 -1.35 -3.25 -5.65
N THR A 277 -1.10 -4.37 -6.32
CA THR A 277 -0.44 -4.38 -7.63
C THR A 277 -1.52 -4.43 -8.71
N ARG A 278 -2.05 -3.27 -9.11
CA ARG A 278 -3.00 -3.21 -10.23
C ARG A 278 -2.23 -3.23 -11.53
N ASN A 279 -2.42 -4.32 -12.27
CA ASN A 279 -1.93 -4.36 -13.63
C ASN A 279 -3.00 -3.87 -14.56
N ASP A 280 -2.56 -3.05 -15.51
CA ASP A 280 -3.29 -2.87 -16.74
C ASP A 280 -3.15 -4.15 -17.58
N LEU A 281 -4.26 -4.86 -17.75
CA LEU A 281 -4.35 -6.10 -18.54
C LEU A 281 -4.57 -5.82 -20.02
N HIS A 282 -4.88 -4.57 -20.34
CA HIS A 282 -5.07 -4.07 -21.68
C HIS A 282 -3.85 -3.34 -22.20
N GLN A 283 -2.72 -3.29 -21.48
CA GLN A 283 -1.44 -2.99 -22.14
C GLN A 283 -1.17 -4.12 -23.11
N PRO A 284 -1.33 -3.89 -24.42
CA PRO A 284 -0.96 -4.92 -25.36
C PRO A 284 0.54 -5.13 -25.17
N GLU A 285 0.96 -6.36 -24.90
CA GLU A 285 2.36 -6.79 -25.08
C GLU A 285 2.90 -6.44 -26.49
N LYS A 286 2.03 -5.97 -27.40
CA LYS A 286 2.28 -5.75 -28.82
C LYS A 286 1.89 -4.39 -29.43
N ALA A 287 1.42 -3.35 -28.74
CA ALA A 287 1.13 -2.07 -29.43
C ALA A 287 2.20 -0.98 -29.19
N VAL A 288 3.21 -1.02 -30.05
CA VAL A 288 3.69 0.06 -30.95
C VAL A 288 5.19 -0.19 -31.22
N CYS A 289 5.45 -0.89 -32.33
CA CYS A 289 6.69 -0.96 -33.13
C CYS A 289 8.06 -0.82 -32.42
N ARG A 290 8.60 -1.94 -31.90
CA ARG A 290 9.92 -2.54 -32.22
C ARG A 290 10.13 -3.76 -31.31
N GLU A 291 10.44 -4.88 -31.95
CA GLU A 291 10.46 -6.29 -31.55
C GLU A 291 11.00 -6.64 -30.15
N ILE A 292 10.30 -7.56 -29.45
CA ILE A 292 10.74 -8.49 -28.37
C ILE A 292 11.31 -7.87 -27.08
N ILE A 293 11.81 -6.63 -27.11
CA ILE A 293 12.41 -5.93 -25.98
C ILE A 293 11.34 -5.29 -25.06
N LYS A 294 10.11 -5.06 -25.56
CA LYS A 294 9.09 -4.26 -24.84
C LYS A 294 8.20 -5.02 -23.83
N SER A 295 7.81 -6.28 -24.10
CA SER A 295 7.05 -7.10 -23.10
C SER A 295 7.88 -7.38 -21.84
N THR A 296 9.19 -7.60 -22.01
CA THR A 296 10.14 -7.71 -20.89
C THR A 296 10.22 -6.43 -20.06
N THR A 297 10.03 -5.26 -20.66
CA THR A 297 10.14 -3.98 -19.97
C THR A 297 8.94 -3.71 -19.06
N ILE A 298 7.70 -3.99 -19.52
CA ILE A 298 6.48 -3.77 -18.72
C ILE A 298 6.49 -4.61 -17.45
N PHE A 299 6.79 -5.91 -17.58
CA PHE A 299 6.86 -6.83 -16.44
C PHE A 299 7.91 -6.39 -15.41
N LYS A 300 9.10 -5.97 -15.86
CA LYS A 300 10.16 -5.48 -14.96
C LYS A 300 9.73 -4.26 -14.15
N ILE A 301 9.01 -3.36 -14.80
CA ILE A 301 8.56 -2.10 -14.20
C ILE A 301 7.46 -2.36 -13.15
N GLN A 302 6.47 -3.22 -13.44
CA GLN A 302 5.46 -3.65 -12.46
C GLN A 302 6.07 -4.37 -11.25
N MET A 303 7.06 -5.22 -11.51
CA MET A 303 7.84 -5.88 -10.45
C MET A 303 8.64 -4.88 -9.63
N ALA A 304 9.16 -3.82 -10.25
CA ALA A 304 9.91 -2.78 -9.56
C ALA A 304 9.04 -1.93 -8.65
N ASP A 305 7.85 -1.56 -9.13
CA ASP A 305 6.82 -0.88 -8.34
C ASP A 305 6.43 -1.74 -7.12
N THR A 306 5.97 -2.97 -7.36
CA THR A 306 5.61 -3.93 -6.30
C THR A 306 6.71 -4.08 -5.27
N MET A 307 7.95 -4.27 -5.72
CA MET A 307 9.10 -4.47 -4.85
C MET A 307 9.43 -3.22 -4.03
N PHE A 308 9.40 -2.03 -4.65
CA PHE A 308 9.70 -0.78 -3.96
C PHE A 308 8.64 -0.47 -2.91
N VAL A 309 7.36 -0.53 -3.29
CA VAL A 309 6.23 -0.32 -2.38
C VAL A 309 6.26 -1.35 -1.25
N THR A 310 6.45 -2.64 -1.55
CA THR A 310 6.59 -3.67 -0.50
C THR A 310 7.73 -3.35 0.47
N THR A 311 8.86 -2.88 -0.04
CA THR A 311 10.00 -2.52 0.81
C THR A 311 9.69 -1.29 1.66
N HIS A 312 9.03 -0.27 1.08
CA HIS A 312 8.54 0.91 1.79
C HIS A 312 7.66 0.49 2.98
N GLU A 313 6.65 -0.35 2.76
CA GLU A 313 5.76 -0.83 3.83
C GLU A 313 6.50 -1.66 4.91
N ILE A 314 7.51 -2.44 4.53
CA ILE A 314 8.35 -3.14 5.52
C ILE A 314 9.11 -2.11 6.38
N MET A 315 9.64 -1.05 5.77
CA MET A 315 10.43 -0.01 6.45
C MET A 315 9.61 0.81 7.45
N HIS A 316 8.28 0.79 7.36
CA HIS A 316 7.44 1.40 8.38
C HIS A 316 7.63 0.80 9.78
N HIS A 317 8.04 -0.47 9.87
CA HIS A 317 8.42 -1.10 11.14
C HIS A 317 9.63 -0.40 11.81
N LEU A 318 10.42 0.37 11.06
CA LEU A 318 11.48 1.22 11.60
C LEU A 318 10.96 2.64 11.87
N TYR A 319 10.23 3.22 10.92
CA TYR A 319 9.73 4.60 11.02
C TYR A 319 8.29 4.75 10.51
N PRO A 320 7.36 5.33 11.28
CA PRO A 320 7.58 5.92 12.60
C PRO A 320 7.53 4.86 13.72
N TYR A 321 7.02 3.65 13.47
CA TYR A 321 6.61 2.72 14.52
C TYR A 321 7.78 2.20 15.36
N GLY A 322 8.91 1.88 14.74
CA GLY A 322 10.09 1.38 15.46
C GLY A 322 10.96 2.46 16.09
N ALA A 323 10.69 3.75 15.83
CA ALA A 323 11.61 4.83 16.15
C ALA A 323 11.86 4.93 17.67
N PHE A 324 10.86 4.66 18.50
CA PHE A 324 11.00 4.69 19.97
C PHE A 324 11.99 3.66 20.53
N LEU A 325 12.33 2.62 19.75
CA LEU A 325 13.33 1.61 20.12
C LEU A 325 14.76 2.08 19.82
N ILE A 326 14.92 3.09 18.96
CA ILE A 326 16.20 3.67 18.55
C ILE A 326 16.49 4.89 19.45
N LYS A 327 17.77 5.26 19.60
CA LYS A 327 18.16 6.45 20.38
C LYS A 327 17.49 7.72 19.81
N SER A 328 16.90 8.53 20.67
CA SER A 328 16.17 9.76 20.28
C SER A 328 17.01 10.74 19.44
N ASN A 329 18.30 10.91 19.77
CA ASN A 329 19.18 11.76 18.95
C ASN A 329 19.33 11.23 17.53
N THR A 330 19.47 9.90 17.37
CA THR A 330 19.56 9.26 16.05
C THR A 330 18.28 9.47 15.25
N THR A 331 17.12 9.20 15.85
CA THR A 331 15.83 9.36 15.18
C THR A 331 15.55 10.82 14.82
N ASN A 332 15.82 11.75 15.73
CA ASN A 332 15.62 13.17 15.49
C ASN A 332 16.53 13.68 14.37
N SER A 333 17.81 13.29 14.36
CA SER A 333 18.73 13.67 13.28
C SER A 333 18.32 13.07 11.94
N ALA A 334 17.85 11.82 11.91
CA ALA A 334 17.37 11.20 10.67
C ALA A 334 16.12 11.91 10.12
N MET A 335 15.15 12.22 10.97
CA MET A 335 13.94 12.97 10.60
C MET A 335 14.26 14.40 10.13
N GLN A 336 15.16 15.11 10.83
CA GLN A 336 15.61 16.43 10.42
C GLN A 336 16.33 16.39 9.06
N CYS A 337 17.11 15.35 8.81
CA CYS A 337 17.73 15.15 7.51
C CYS A 337 16.68 14.96 6.42
N ALA A 338 15.73 14.03 6.58
CA ALA A 338 14.67 13.80 5.59
C ALA A 338 13.85 15.08 5.31
N ARG A 339 13.46 15.81 6.36
CA ARG A 339 12.77 17.12 6.24
C ARG A 339 13.57 18.11 5.40
N ARG A 340 14.87 18.27 5.70
CA ARG A 340 15.74 19.18 4.95
C ARG A 340 15.84 18.78 3.48
N GLU A 341 16.02 17.49 3.20
CA GLU A 341 16.20 17.01 1.82
C GLU A 341 14.94 17.14 0.97
N VAL A 342 13.77 16.76 1.51
CA VAL A 342 12.50 16.88 0.79
C VAL A 342 12.12 18.35 0.58
N GLN A 343 12.30 19.18 1.60
CA GLN A 343 12.07 20.63 1.51
C GLN A 343 12.98 21.26 0.45
N PHE A 344 14.29 20.97 0.49
CA PHE A 344 15.25 21.48 -0.49
C PHE A 344 14.86 21.09 -1.91
N LEU A 345 14.47 19.83 -2.15
CA LEU A 345 14.08 19.41 -3.50
C LEU A 345 12.79 20.08 -3.97
N GLY A 346 11.77 20.23 -3.12
CA GLY A 346 10.56 20.98 -3.48
C GLY A 346 10.84 22.45 -3.77
N GLU A 347 11.63 23.10 -2.92
CA GLU A 347 11.99 24.52 -3.06
C GLU A 347 12.87 24.80 -4.28
N THR A 348 13.63 23.81 -4.75
CA THR A 348 14.52 23.95 -5.92
C THR A 348 13.96 23.33 -7.19
N ASP A 349 12.75 22.75 -7.17
CA ASP A 349 12.12 22.20 -8.38
C ASP A 349 11.82 23.31 -9.40
N ALA A 350 11.88 22.95 -10.68
CA ALA A 350 11.54 23.85 -11.79
C ALA A 350 10.04 24.17 -11.81
N VAL A 351 9.20 23.20 -11.45
CA VAL A 351 7.76 23.38 -11.23
C VAL A 351 7.54 23.50 -9.74
N LYS A 352 7.10 24.65 -9.23
CA LYS A 352 6.93 24.80 -7.78
C LYS A 352 5.75 23.97 -7.26
N PRO A 353 5.91 23.22 -6.16
CA PRO A 353 4.78 22.63 -5.47
C PRO A 353 3.79 23.68 -4.98
N GLU A 354 2.53 23.29 -4.82
CA GLU A 354 1.46 24.18 -4.36
C GLU A 354 1.69 24.68 -2.93
N ASN A 355 1.15 25.84 -2.57
CA ASN A 355 1.28 26.37 -1.21
C ASN A 355 0.72 25.38 -0.17
N GLY A 356 1.46 25.17 0.93
CA GLY A 356 1.07 24.22 1.98
C GLY A 356 1.41 22.76 1.69
N TRP A 357 2.12 22.46 0.59
CA TRP A 357 2.56 21.10 0.24
C TRP A 357 3.45 20.43 1.29
N PHE A 358 4.28 21.22 2.00
CA PHE A 358 5.27 20.70 2.93
C PHE A 358 4.67 20.53 4.32
N ASN A 359 4.82 19.33 4.88
CA ASN A 359 4.49 19.06 6.27
C ASN A 359 5.63 18.28 6.93
N ALA A 360 6.21 18.86 7.98
CA ALA A 360 7.32 18.25 8.71
C ALA A 360 6.94 16.94 9.43
N GLU A 361 5.66 16.73 9.74
CA GLU A 361 5.16 15.54 10.42
C GLU A 361 5.12 14.32 9.49
N ILE A 362 4.87 14.51 8.20
CA ILE A 362 4.83 13.42 7.20
C ILE A 362 6.21 13.06 6.64
N ALA A 363 7.27 13.77 7.01
CA ALA A 363 8.63 13.51 6.51
C ALA A 363 9.20 12.12 6.91
N HIS A 364 8.50 11.36 7.73
CA HIS A 364 8.84 9.97 8.00
C HIS A 364 8.62 9.10 6.77
N GLU A 365 7.63 9.42 5.93
CA GLU A 365 7.38 8.76 4.63
C GLU A 365 8.58 8.91 3.68
N ASP A 366 9.22 10.09 3.65
CA ASP A 366 10.44 10.30 2.85
C ASP A 366 11.63 9.53 3.40
N LEU A 367 11.74 9.43 4.72
CA LEU A 367 12.80 8.63 5.36
C LEU A 367 12.65 7.14 5.02
N VAL A 368 11.41 6.65 5.00
CA VAL A 368 11.05 5.27 4.58
C VAL A 368 11.37 5.07 3.09
N ASN A 369 11.09 6.03 2.22
CA ASN A 369 11.49 6.01 0.81
C ASN A 369 13.03 5.95 0.63
N ILE A 370 13.78 6.74 1.41
CA ILE A 370 15.27 6.70 1.40
C ILE A 370 15.77 5.31 1.82
N LEU A 371 15.20 4.72 2.87
CA LEU A 371 15.54 3.39 3.35
C LEU A 371 15.23 2.32 2.30
N ALA A 372 14.02 2.35 1.73
CA ALA A 372 13.59 1.40 0.71
C ALA A 372 14.50 1.44 -0.52
N MET A 373 14.81 2.64 -1.03
CA MET A 373 15.75 2.82 -2.15
C MET A 373 17.11 2.20 -1.85
N ARG A 374 17.65 2.42 -0.64
CA ARG A 374 18.96 1.87 -0.25
C ARG A 374 18.94 0.34 -0.19
N VAL A 375 17.94 -0.27 0.42
CA VAL A 375 17.84 -1.74 0.52
C VAL A 375 17.71 -2.37 -0.85
N VAL A 376 16.81 -1.86 -1.69
CA VAL A 376 16.61 -2.37 -3.05
C VAL A 376 17.89 -2.21 -3.88
N MET A 377 18.57 -1.06 -3.80
CA MET A 377 19.80 -0.84 -4.57
C MET A 377 20.97 -1.70 -4.08
N LYS A 378 21.04 -2.07 -2.80
CA LYS A 378 22.01 -3.07 -2.30
C LYS A 378 21.73 -4.45 -2.90
N MET A 379 20.46 -4.85 -2.98
CA MET A 379 20.08 -6.09 -3.65
C MET A 379 20.47 -6.05 -5.13
N ALA A 380 20.20 -4.93 -5.82
CA ALA A 380 20.60 -4.75 -7.21
C ALA A 380 22.12 -4.84 -7.40
N ALA A 381 22.91 -4.26 -6.48
CA ALA A 381 24.37 -4.33 -6.50
C ALA A 381 24.88 -5.77 -6.38
N SER A 382 24.23 -6.60 -5.55
CA SER A 382 24.62 -8.01 -5.35
C SER A 382 24.41 -8.88 -6.60
N LYS A 383 23.52 -8.46 -7.51
CA LYS A 383 23.15 -9.18 -8.75
C LYS A 383 23.68 -8.52 -10.02
N SER A 384 24.32 -7.36 -9.90
CA SER A 384 24.90 -6.63 -11.02
C SER A 384 26.39 -6.93 -11.14
N ILE A 385 26.91 -6.83 -12.37
CA ILE A 385 28.33 -7.02 -12.68
C ILE A 385 29.02 -5.75 -13.17
N ASN A 386 28.27 -4.66 -13.39
CA ASN A 386 28.81 -3.36 -13.81
C ASN A 386 27.84 -2.19 -13.50
N ASN A 387 28.35 -0.96 -13.63
CA ASN A 387 27.58 0.26 -13.39
C ASN A 387 26.42 0.47 -14.37
N LYS A 388 26.46 -0.13 -15.57
CA LYS A 388 25.35 -0.02 -16.53
C LYS A 388 24.12 -0.74 -15.99
N GLN A 389 24.28 -1.95 -15.45
CA GLN A 389 23.19 -2.70 -14.83
C GLN A 389 22.65 -2.00 -13.56
N MET A 390 23.50 -1.29 -12.82
CA MET A 390 23.05 -0.46 -11.69
C MET A 390 22.19 0.72 -12.11
N LYS A 391 22.55 1.40 -13.21
CA LYS A 391 21.69 2.45 -13.80
C LYS A 391 20.37 1.87 -14.28
N GLU A 392 20.41 0.76 -14.99
CA GLU A 392 19.21 0.07 -15.47
C GLU A 392 18.27 -0.29 -14.30
N ALA A 393 18.81 -0.79 -13.17
CA ALA A 393 18.01 -1.08 -12.00
C ALA A 393 17.36 0.18 -11.40
N LEU A 394 18.12 1.26 -11.20
CA LEU A 394 17.59 2.50 -10.64
C LEU A 394 16.53 3.13 -11.55
N GLU A 395 16.79 3.18 -12.86
CA GLU A 395 15.81 3.69 -13.84
C GLU A 395 14.56 2.79 -13.92
N THR A 396 14.69 1.48 -13.72
CA THR A 396 13.52 0.58 -13.68
C THR A 396 12.67 0.81 -12.43
N ILE A 397 13.29 1.07 -11.27
CA ILE A 397 12.57 1.38 -10.01
C ILE A 397 11.80 2.68 -10.14
N ILE A 398 12.47 3.76 -10.54
CA ILE A 398 11.81 5.06 -10.71
C ILE A 398 10.80 4.99 -11.86
N GLY A 399 11.12 4.27 -12.94
CA GLY A 399 10.21 3.97 -14.02
C GLY A 399 8.94 3.28 -13.53
N GLY A 400 9.04 2.33 -12.60
CA GLY A 400 7.91 1.67 -11.92
C GLY A 400 6.90 2.66 -11.36
N LEU A 401 7.42 3.65 -10.65
CA LEU A 401 6.69 4.61 -9.83
C LEU A 401 6.26 5.87 -10.61
N CYS A 402 6.56 5.95 -11.90
CA CYS A 402 6.12 7.06 -12.74
C CYS A 402 4.59 7.09 -12.84
N LYS A 403 3.98 8.15 -12.29
CA LYS A 403 2.59 8.53 -12.57
C LYS A 403 2.63 9.59 -13.66
N GLN A 404 2.15 9.27 -14.86
CA GLN A 404 1.88 10.27 -15.90
C GLN A 404 0.62 11.07 -15.50
N SER A 405 0.74 11.94 -14.49
CA SER A 405 -0.31 12.90 -14.20
C SER A 405 -0.16 14.12 -15.12
N GLU A 406 -1.27 14.80 -15.41
CA GLU A 406 -1.22 16.10 -16.11
C GLU A 406 -0.66 17.23 -15.22
N ARG A 407 -0.38 16.96 -13.92
CA ARG A 407 0.04 17.99 -12.95
C ARG A 407 1.08 17.45 -11.95
N LYS A 408 2.34 17.83 -12.16
CA LYS A 408 3.47 17.59 -11.25
C LYS A 408 3.27 18.32 -9.91
N ASN A 409 3.83 17.78 -8.83
CA ASN A 409 3.95 18.43 -7.52
C ASN A 409 2.61 18.77 -6.83
N GLN A 410 1.60 17.91 -7.01
CA GLN A 410 0.32 18.02 -6.34
C GLN A 410 0.38 17.46 -4.90
N PRO A 411 -0.43 17.99 -3.97
CA PRO A 411 -0.59 17.41 -2.63
C PRO A 411 -1.12 15.98 -2.71
N ILE A 412 -0.53 15.09 -1.91
CA ILE A 412 -1.01 13.72 -1.73
C ILE A 412 -1.42 13.58 -0.25
N PRO A 413 -2.59 13.04 0.07
CA PRO A 413 -2.96 12.80 1.47
C PRO A 413 -1.87 12.02 2.20
N HIS A 414 -1.42 12.55 3.33
CA HIS A 414 -0.39 11.97 4.19
C HIS A 414 1.02 11.80 3.57
N HIS A 415 1.26 12.29 2.35
CA HIS A 415 2.56 12.17 1.67
C HIS A 415 2.99 13.50 1.03
N HIS A 416 4.29 13.75 0.94
CA HIS A 416 4.79 14.84 0.11
C HIS A 416 4.56 14.51 -1.38
N PRO A 417 4.60 15.50 -2.29
CA PRO A 417 4.42 15.24 -3.70
C PRO A 417 5.39 14.17 -4.21
N LEU A 418 4.85 13.18 -4.93
CA LEU A 418 5.53 11.93 -5.27
C LEU A 418 6.90 12.18 -5.92
N GLU A 419 6.96 13.08 -6.89
CA GLU A 419 8.18 13.37 -7.65
C GLU A 419 9.28 13.96 -6.77
N ILE A 420 8.91 14.80 -5.79
CA ILE A 420 9.83 15.38 -4.83
C ILE A 420 10.36 14.28 -3.89
N SER A 421 9.47 13.47 -3.31
CA SER A 421 9.84 12.36 -2.43
C SER A 421 10.75 11.33 -3.10
N LEU A 422 10.45 10.94 -4.34
CA LEU A 422 11.27 9.99 -5.08
C LEU A 422 12.62 10.56 -5.47
N ASN A 423 12.67 11.82 -5.94
CA ASN A 423 13.95 12.49 -6.15
C ASN A 423 14.75 12.61 -4.84
N THR A 424 14.10 12.80 -3.68
CA THR A 424 14.78 12.80 -2.37
C THR A 424 15.43 11.45 -2.09
N ALA A 425 14.72 10.35 -2.30
CA ALA A 425 15.26 9.00 -2.13
C ALA A 425 16.44 8.72 -3.08
N VAL A 426 16.33 9.14 -4.34
CA VAL A 426 17.39 8.99 -5.36
C VAL A 426 18.62 9.83 -5.03
N ARG A 427 18.44 11.09 -4.64
CA ARG A 427 19.53 11.97 -4.19
C ARG A 427 20.30 11.36 -3.01
N GLN A 428 19.59 10.66 -2.13
CA GLN A 428 20.11 10.00 -0.93
C GLN A 428 20.65 8.58 -1.19
N TYR A 429 20.65 8.11 -2.44
CA TYR A 429 21.29 6.88 -2.87
C TYR A 429 22.80 7.12 -3.13
N PRO A 430 23.72 6.46 -2.39
CA PRO A 430 25.13 6.86 -2.36
C PRO A 430 25.90 6.83 -3.68
N LEU A 431 25.50 5.99 -4.64
CA LEU A 431 26.17 5.92 -5.93
C LEU A 431 25.57 6.86 -6.98
N PHE A 432 24.44 7.51 -6.71
CA PHE A 432 23.71 8.29 -7.72
C PHE A 432 24.60 9.30 -8.44
N SER A 433 25.26 10.20 -7.68
CA SER A 433 26.15 11.23 -8.25
C SER A 433 27.26 10.63 -9.11
N SER A 434 27.87 9.52 -8.67
CA SER A 434 28.94 8.86 -9.42
C SER A 434 28.44 8.16 -10.69
N LEU A 435 27.24 7.57 -10.66
CA LEU A 435 26.65 6.89 -11.80
C LEU A 435 26.30 7.91 -12.90
N TYR A 436 25.69 9.04 -12.54
CA TYR A 436 25.19 10.02 -13.50
C TYR A 436 26.14 11.20 -13.75
N GLY A 437 27.26 11.28 -13.02
CA GLY A 437 28.27 12.33 -13.19
C GLY A 437 27.86 13.68 -12.61
N CYS A 438 26.99 13.68 -11.59
CA CYS A 438 26.51 14.89 -10.94
C CYS A 438 27.60 15.52 -10.06
N ARG A 439 27.58 16.86 -9.96
CA ARG A 439 28.58 17.70 -9.29
C ARG A 439 27.92 18.61 -8.25
N GLU A 440 28.70 19.24 -7.39
CA GLU A 440 28.24 20.06 -6.24
C GLU A 440 27.17 21.13 -6.54
N ARG A 441 27.08 21.61 -7.78
CA ARG A 441 26.08 22.61 -8.19
C ARG A 441 24.79 22.00 -8.75
N ASP A 442 24.77 20.70 -8.99
CA ASP A 442 23.62 20.00 -9.53
C ASP A 442 22.63 19.71 -8.39
N ARG A 443 21.34 19.92 -8.66
CA ARG A 443 20.25 19.74 -7.69
C ARG A 443 20.26 18.35 -7.04
N MET A 444 20.59 17.32 -7.80
CA MET A 444 20.59 15.93 -7.33
C MET A 444 21.91 15.45 -6.71
N PHE A 445 22.93 16.32 -6.59
CA PHE A 445 24.21 15.96 -5.98
C PHE A 445 24.20 16.11 -4.45
N ALA A 446 24.34 15.00 -3.72
CA ALA A 446 24.55 15.01 -2.28
C ALA A 446 25.99 14.61 -1.92
N LYS A 447 26.57 15.30 -0.92
CA LYS A 447 27.84 14.91 -0.31
C LYS A 447 27.64 13.73 0.64
N SER A 448 28.70 12.96 0.88
CA SER A 448 28.62 11.75 1.71
C SER A 448 28.20 12.01 3.16
N ASP A 449 28.53 13.18 3.70
CA ASP A 449 28.17 13.62 5.05
C ASP A 449 26.75 14.19 5.14
N GLU A 450 26.12 14.52 4.01
CA GLU A 450 24.71 14.96 3.93
C GLU A 450 23.73 13.78 3.94
N PHE A 451 24.21 12.56 3.72
CA PHE A 451 23.35 11.37 3.70
C PHE A 451 22.65 11.14 5.04
N CYS A 452 21.34 10.93 5.00
CA CYS A 452 20.54 10.63 6.19
C CYS A 452 20.98 9.31 6.83
N LYS A 453 21.00 9.27 8.17
CA LYS A 453 21.51 8.15 8.98
C LYS A 453 20.39 7.55 9.85
N PRO A 454 19.39 6.88 9.28
CA PRO A 454 18.24 6.35 10.01
C PRO A 454 18.62 5.39 11.15
N LEU A 455 19.68 4.60 10.99
CA LEU A 455 20.17 3.70 12.04
C LEU A 455 21.38 4.25 12.81
N GLY A 456 21.75 5.52 12.56
CA GLY A 456 22.86 6.21 13.23
C GLY A 456 24.24 5.97 12.63
N ASP A 457 24.40 4.93 11.79
CA ASP A 457 25.66 4.64 11.14
C ASP A 457 25.95 5.56 9.95
N ASN A 458 27.24 5.77 9.67
CA ASN A 458 27.66 6.40 8.43
C ASN A 458 27.32 5.50 7.23
N VAL A 459 26.84 6.13 6.16
CA VAL A 459 26.52 5.43 4.92
C VAL A 459 27.82 5.14 4.16
N LYS A 460 28.11 3.85 3.96
CA LYS A 460 29.29 3.36 3.25
C LYS A 460 29.00 3.19 1.77
N ILE A 461 29.73 3.89 0.90
CA ILE A 461 29.50 3.84 -0.56
C ILE A 461 29.80 2.45 -1.11
N GLU A 462 30.82 1.79 -0.56
CA GLU A 462 31.27 0.45 -0.92
C GLU A 462 30.21 -0.64 -0.73
N ASP A 463 29.22 -0.43 0.15
CA ASP A 463 28.11 -1.38 0.34
C ASP A 463 27.18 -1.44 -0.88
N TYR A 464 27.16 -0.39 -1.70
CA TYR A 464 26.32 -0.26 -2.89
C TYR A 464 27.09 -0.51 -4.18
N ALA A 465 28.43 -0.57 -4.12
CA ALA A 465 29.26 -0.83 -5.27
C ALA A 465 29.07 -2.27 -5.78
N VAL A 466 29.18 -2.42 -7.10
CA VAL A 466 29.20 -3.73 -7.75
C VAL A 466 30.36 -4.54 -7.20
N LYS A 467 30.05 -5.67 -6.56
CA LYS A 467 31.07 -6.59 -6.05
C LYS A 467 31.46 -7.53 -7.17
N SER A 468 32.61 -7.29 -7.79
CA SER A 468 33.15 -8.13 -8.86
C SER A 468 33.60 -9.49 -8.30
N ASN A 469 32.66 -10.41 -8.09
CA ASN A 469 32.98 -11.77 -7.71
C ASN A 469 32.84 -12.66 -8.94
N ALA A 470 33.91 -13.38 -9.30
CA ALA A 470 33.93 -14.34 -10.42
C ALA A 470 32.86 -15.45 -10.34
N VAL A 471 32.13 -15.53 -9.22
CA VAL A 471 31.05 -16.49 -8.93
C VAL A 471 29.69 -16.02 -9.44
N ASN A 472 29.48 -14.71 -9.63
CA ASN A 472 28.20 -14.18 -10.13
C ASN A 472 28.14 -14.33 -11.65
N LYS A 473 27.48 -15.38 -12.14
CA LYS A 473 27.14 -15.52 -13.55
C LYS A 473 26.31 -14.31 -13.99
N ASP A 474 26.73 -13.63 -15.06
CA ASP A 474 25.97 -12.50 -15.60
C ASP A 474 24.61 -12.99 -16.12
N VAL A 475 23.57 -12.75 -15.34
CA VAL A 475 22.17 -13.01 -15.71
C VAL A 475 21.54 -11.81 -16.43
N GLY A 476 22.32 -10.74 -16.68
CA GLY A 476 21.91 -9.52 -17.35
C GLY A 476 21.23 -8.51 -16.42
N GLY A 477 21.64 -8.47 -15.15
CA GLY A 477 21.20 -7.50 -14.15
C GLY A 477 20.04 -7.96 -13.26
N PHE A 478 19.79 -7.16 -12.22
CA PHE A 478 18.88 -7.49 -11.11
C PHE A 478 17.44 -7.84 -11.53
N PHE A 479 16.78 -6.97 -12.31
CA PHE A 479 15.41 -7.22 -12.74
C PHE A 479 15.28 -8.40 -13.71
N LYS A 480 16.36 -8.75 -14.44
CA LYS A 480 16.36 -9.95 -15.28
C LYS A 480 16.51 -11.23 -14.45
N ASP A 481 17.29 -11.20 -13.37
CA ASP A 481 17.35 -12.28 -12.38
C ASP A 481 15.97 -12.54 -11.75
N LEU A 482 15.28 -11.47 -11.33
CA LEU A 482 13.93 -11.56 -10.77
C LEU A 482 12.92 -12.10 -11.79
N MET A 483 13.00 -11.70 -13.06
CA MET A 483 12.16 -12.26 -14.13
C MET A 483 12.40 -13.75 -14.37
N ILE A 484 13.66 -14.18 -14.36
CA ILE A 484 13.98 -15.61 -14.50
C ILE A 484 13.40 -16.37 -13.30
N THR A 485 13.52 -15.79 -12.10
CA THR A 485 12.96 -16.36 -10.89
C THR A 485 11.43 -16.45 -10.98
N SER A 486 10.74 -15.40 -11.41
CA SER A 486 9.27 -15.42 -11.55
C SER A 486 8.79 -16.52 -12.49
N LYS A 487 9.50 -16.74 -13.60
CA LYS A 487 9.22 -17.84 -14.53
C LYS A 487 9.37 -19.21 -13.90
N ASN A 488 10.35 -19.40 -13.01
CA ASN A 488 10.51 -20.65 -12.26
C ASN A 488 9.36 -20.90 -11.27
N PHE A 489 8.68 -19.83 -10.84
CA PHE A 489 7.45 -19.90 -10.05
C PHE A 489 6.17 -19.95 -10.90
N ASN A 490 6.28 -20.05 -12.24
CA ASN A 490 5.16 -19.93 -13.18
C ASN A 490 4.34 -18.64 -13.00
N PHE A 491 5.01 -17.54 -12.65
CA PHE A 491 4.36 -16.25 -12.43
C PHE A 491 4.63 -15.25 -13.55
N THR A 492 3.54 -14.62 -14.00
CA THR A 492 3.54 -13.40 -14.82
C THR A 492 2.48 -12.43 -14.31
N TYR A 493 2.66 -11.16 -14.61
CA TYR A 493 1.72 -10.09 -14.34
C TYR A 493 0.76 -9.94 -15.53
N GLY A 494 -0.53 -10.24 -15.34
CA GLY A 494 -1.49 -10.37 -16.46
C GLY A 494 -1.22 -11.62 -17.31
N VAL A 495 -2.27 -12.25 -17.83
CA VAL A 495 -2.16 -13.47 -18.65
C VAL A 495 -1.94 -13.11 -20.12
#